data_AF-A0A257LLF1-F1
#
_entry.id   AF-A0A257LLF1-F1
#
_cell.length_a   1.000
_cell.length_b   1.000
_cell.length_c   1.000
_cell.angle_alpha   90.00
_cell.angle_beta   90.00
_cell.angle_gamma   90.00
#
_symmetry.space_group_name_H-M   'P 1'
#
loop_
_entity.id
_entity.type
_entity.pdbx_description
1 polymer ?
#
loop_
_entity_poly.entity_id
_entity_poly.type
_entity_poly.pdbx_seq_one_letter_code
_entity_poly.pdbx_strand_id
1 'polypeptide(L)'
;MKLNLPPPPDAYCNSHKRLGPGLHKLGLSCGQFAELSLKAMDRPLIRREKWRYRFHFLVCAICRNFEKQMFSLHALVRASFSSKAPAQPDPAFLDAVRARLNQEAKDQNR
;
A
#
# COMPACT_ATOMS: atom_id res chain seq x y z
N MET A 1 21.65 6.84 -15.17
CA MET A 1 22.04 7.48 -13.90
C MET A 1 21.96 6.42 -12.81
N LYS A 2 23.07 5.83 -12.36
CA LYS A 2 23.06 4.87 -11.24
C LYS A 2 22.95 5.69 -9.96
N LEU A 3 21.79 5.65 -9.29
CA LEU A 3 21.70 6.21 -7.95
C LEU A 3 22.66 5.43 -7.06
N ASN A 4 23.62 6.13 -6.44
CA ASN A 4 24.51 5.58 -5.42
C ASN A 4 23.69 5.33 -4.14
N LEU A 5 22.96 4.22 -4.12
CA LEU A 5 22.27 3.78 -2.92
C LEU A 5 23.29 3.18 -1.94
N PRO A 6 23.13 3.42 -0.63
CA PRO A 6 23.90 2.70 0.37
C PRO A 6 23.65 1.20 0.23
N PRO A 7 24.65 0.36 0.56
CA PRO A 7 24.45 -1.09 0.56
C PRO A 7 23.31 -1.47 1.51
N PRO A 8 22.56 -2.54 1.20
CA PRO A 8 21.48 -2.97 2.07
C PRO A 8 22.04 -3.40 3.44
N PRO A 9 21.26 -3.25 4.53
CA PRO A 9 21.70 -3.59 5.88
C PRO A 9 22.15 -5.06 6.02
N ASP A 10 23.12 -5.36 6.88
CA ASP A 10 23.65 -6.73 7.06
C ASP A 10 22.57 -7.76 7.43
N ALA A 11 21.56 -7.34 8.19
CA ALA A 11 20.40 -8.17 8.53
C ALA A 11 19.65 -8.67 7.28
N TYR A 12 19.61 -7.86 6.22
CA TYR A 12 19.06 -8.26 4.92
C TYR A 12 19.92 -9.29 4.24
N CYS A 13 21.23 -9.02 4.12
CA CYS A 13 22.18 -9.94 3.49
C CYS A 13 22.12 -11.33 4.14
N ASN A 14 22.02 -11.39 5.47
CA ASN A 14 21.95 -12.66 6.20
C ASN A 14 20.60 -13.39 6.01
N SER A 15 19.49 -12.67 6.08
CA SER A 15 18.15 -13.26 5.87
C SER A 15 17.97 -13.75 4.42
N HIS A 16 18.39 -12.95 3.45
CA HIS A 16 18.29 -13.30 2.03
C HIS A 16 19.28 -14.39 1.62
N LYS A 17 20.50 -14.43 2.20
CA LYS A 17 21.47 -15.49 1.91
C LYS A 17 21.03 -16.86 2.47
N ARG A 18 20.31 -16.88 3.60
CA ARG A 18 19.84 -18.12 4.25
C ARG A 18 18.46 -18.58 3.79
N LEU A 19 17.54 -17.67 3.49
CA LEU A 19 16.14 -17.98 3.15
C LEU A 19 15.74 -17.56 1.73
N GLY A 20 16.56 -16.77 1.04
CA GLY A 20 16.25 -16.19 -0.28
C GLY A 20 15.89 -17.21 -1.37
N PRO A 21 16.61 -18.32 -1.54
CA PRO A 21 16.28 -19.33 -2.57
C PRO A 21 14.91 -20.00 -2.35
N GLY A 22 14.50 -20.18 -1.09
CA GLY A 22 13.18 -20.71 -0.73
C GLY A 22 12.08 -19.65 -0.84
N LEU A 23 12.37 -18.42 -0.45
CA LEU A 23 11.42 -17.30 -0.46
C LEU A 23 11.08 -16.81 -1.86
N HIS A 24 12.05 -16.81 -2.79
CA HIS A 24 11.81 -16.42 -4.18
C HIS A 24 10.85 -17.41 -4.88
N LYS A 25 10.83 -18.68 -4.44
CA LYS A 25 9.91 -19.72 -4.94
C LYS A 25 8.55 -19.75 -4.21
N LEU A 26 8.47 -19.27 -2.96
CA LEU A 26 7.23 -19.29 -2.15
C LEU A 26 6.30 -18.08 -2.38
N GLY A 27 6.49 -17.37 -3.48
CA GLY A 27 5.41 -16.65 -4.13
C GLY A 27 5.22 -15.19 -3.71
N LEU A 28 6.25 -14.48 -3.25
CA LEU A 28 6.22 -13.01 -3.26
C LEU A 28 7.63 -12.41 -3.19
N SER A 29 7.98 -11.52 -4.13
CA SER A 29 9.22 -10.75 -4.07
C SER A 29 9.10 -9.53 -3.13
N CYS A 30 10.23 -8.98 -2.66
CA CYS A 30 10.21 -7.76 -1.83
C CYS A 30 9.50 -6.58 -2.53
N GLY A 31 9.64 -6.46 -3.85
CA GLY A 31 8.95 -5.44 -4.64
C GLY A 31 7.43 -5.64 -4.65
N GLN A 32 6.97 -6.88 -4.85
CA GLN A 32 5.54 -7.22 -4.76
C GLN A 32 5.00 -7.00 -3.34
N PHE A 33 5.82 -7.18 -2.30
CA PHE A 33 5.44 -6.90 -0.92
C PHE A 33 5.23 -5.41 -0.70
N ALA A 34 6.14 -4.59 -1.22
CA ALA A 34 6.01 -3.14 -1.15
C ALA A 34 4.72 -2.67 -1.84
N GLU A 35 4.45 -3.19 -3.05
CA GLU A 35 3.24 -2.89 -3.79
C GLU A 35 1.96 -3.28 -3.02
N LEU A 36 1.93 -4.49 -2.44
CA LEU A 36 0.80 -4.93 -1.60
C LEU A 36 0.66 -4.11 -0.33
N SER A 37 1.76 -3.65 0.28
CA SER A 37 1.72 -2.78 1.46
C SER A 37 1.09 -1.43 1.13
N LEU A 38 1.45 -0.84 -0.02
CA LEU A 38 0.85 0.39 -0.50
C LEU A 38 -0.65 0.19 -0.76
N LYS A 39 -1.01 -0.87 -1.49
CA LYS A 39 -2.43 -1.24 -1.72
C LYS A 39 -3.21 -1.43 -0.42
N ALA A 40 -2.58 -1.97 0.63
CA ALA A 40 -3.22 -2.17 1.93
C ALA A 40 -3.55 -0.87 2.67
N MET A 41 -2.85 0.23 2.35
CA MET A 41 -3.15 1.55 2.89
C MET A 41 -4.35 2.20 2.20
N ASP A 42 -4.54 1.95 0.90
CA ASP A 42 -5.66 2.50 0.12
C ASP A 42 -6.93 1.64 0.21
N ARG A 43 -6.78 0.31 0.27
CA ARG A 43 -7.89 -0.65 0.28
C ARG A 43 -7.59 -1.88 1.15
N PRO A 44 -8.62 -2.58 1.65
CA PRO A 44 -8.41 -3.89 2.25
C PRO A 44 -7.85 -4.90 1.23
N LEU A 45 -6.90 -5.72 1.68
CA LEU A 45 -6.34 -6.82 0.89
C LEU A 45 -7.33 -8.01 0.82
N ILE A 46 -7.42 -8.66 -0.34
CA ILE A 46 -8.19 -9.90 -0.49
C ILE A 46 -7.49 -11.07 0.22
N ARG A 47 -8.24 -12.13 0.56
CA ARG A 47 -7.74 -13.26 1.38
C ARG A 47 -6.42 -13.87 0.86
N ARG A 48 -6.27 -14.03 -0.45
CA ARG A 48 -5.05 -14.56 -1.09
C ARG A 48 -3.86 -13.59 -0.98
N GLU A 49 -4.10 -12.29 -1.14
CA GLU A 49 -3.08 -11.25 -0.95
C GLU A 49 -2.62 -11.24 0.50
N LYS A 50 -3.56 -11.26 1.45
CA LYS A 50 -3.30 -11.24 2.88
C LYS A 50 -2.41 -12.41 3.33
N TRP A 51 -2.63 -13.62 2.81
CA TRP A 51 -1.83 -14.78 3.20
C TRP A 51 -0.38 -14.67 2.70
N ARG A 52 -0.18 -14.32 1.43
CA ARG A 52 1.16 -14.09 0.83
C ARG A 52 1.88 -12.92 1.52
N TYR A 53 1.13 -11.87 1.84
CA TYR A 53 1.61 -10.71 2.59
C TYR A 53 2.13 -11.10 3.97
N ARG A 54 1.32 -11.84 4.76
CA ARG A 54 1.69 -12.29 6.10
C ARG A 54 2.93 -13.19 6.08
N PHE A 55 3.00 -14.12 5.15
CA PHE A 55 4.14 -15.02 5.02
C PHE A 55 5.43 -14.26 4.76
N HIS A 56 5.44 -13.38 3.75
CA HIS A 56 6.61 -12.58 3.41
C HIS A 56 7.00 -11.58 4.52
N PHE A 57 6.00 -11.04 5.24
CA PHE A 57 6.23 -10.18 6.39
C PHE A 57 7.00 -10.92 7.51
N LEU A 58 6.66 -12.17 7.82
CA LEU A 58 7.29 -12.90 8.94
C LEU A 58 8.78 -13.21 8.69
N VAL A 59 9.11 -13.50 7.44
CA VAL A 59 10.42 -14.02 7.00
C VAL A 59 11.41 -12.93 6.56
N CYS A 60 10.92 -11.78 6.10
CA CYS A 60 11.76 -10.72 5.55
C CYS A 60 11.83 -9.50 6.48
N ALA A 61 12.94 -9.35 7.19
CA ALA A 61 13.13 -8.25 8.14
C ALA A 61 13.10 -6.86 7.49
N ILE A 62 13.58 -6.71 6.24
CA ILE A 62 13.48 -5.45 5.49
C ILE A 62 12.02 -5.08 5.26
N CYS A 63 11.22 -6.01 4.76
CA CYS A 63 9.83 -5.74 4.44
C CYS A 63 9.01 -5.37 5.68
N ARG A 64 9.33 -5.94 6.86
CA ARG A 64 8.76 -5.47 8.13
C ARG A 64 9.13 -4.03 8.45
N ASN A 65 10.39 -3.65 8.23
CA ASN A 65 10.85 -2.30 8.52
C ASN A 65 10.22 -1.30 7.54
N PHE A 66 10.11 -1.66 6.27
CA PHE A 66 9.42 -0.89 5.25
C PHE A 66 7.96 -0.64 5.64
N GLU A 67 7.21 -1.67 6.05
CA GLU A 67 5.83 -1.53 6.48
C GLU A 67 5.72 -0.53 7.66
N LYS A 68 6.59 -0.66 8.67
CA LYS A 68 6.64 0.28 9.80
C LYS A 68 6.92 1.71 9.36
N GLN A 69 7.85 1.91 8.43
CA GLN A 69 8.17 3.23 7.89
C GLN A 69 6.98 3.84 7.15
N MET A 70 6.29 3.05 6.31
CA MET A 70 5.12 3.51 5.57
C MET A 70 3.95 3.86 6.50
N PHE A 71 3.67 3.04 7.52
CA PHE A 71 2.63 3.37 8.51
C PHE A 71 2.98 4.62 9.32
N SER A 72 4.24 4.78 9.71
CA SER A 72 4.71 5.97 10.43
C SER A 72 4.55 7.22 9.56
N LEU A 73 4.95 7.14 8.29
CA LEU A 73 4.77 8.22 7.33
C LEU A 73 3.29 8.57 7.14
N HIS A 74 2.43 7.56 6.94
CA HIS A 74 1.00 7.75 6.80
C HIS A 74 0.37 8.42 8.03
N ALA A 75 0.78 8.01 9.24
CA ALA A 75 0.32 8.63 10.48
C ALA A 75 0.79 10.09 10.61
N LEU A 76 2.05 10.38 10.29
CA LEU A 76 2.60 11.75 10.31
C LEU A 76 1.91 12.67 9.32
N VAL A 77 1.68 12.18 8.09
CA VAL A 77 0.93 12.92 7.06
C VAL A 77 -0.48 13.19 7.55
N ARG A 78 -1.19 12.17 8.04
CA ARG A 78 -2.55 12.32 8.56
C ARG A 78 -2.61 13.31 9.73
N ALA A 79 -1.66 13.25 10.67
CA ALA A 79 -1.58 14.18 11.79
C ALA A 79 -1.35 15.62 11.31
N SER A 80 -0.46 15.81 10.33
CA SER A 80 -0.16 17.12 9.73
C SER A 80 -1.39 17.78 9.08
N PHE A 81 -2.29 16.98 8.50
CA PHE A 81 -3.53 17.45 7.88
C PHE A 81 -4.75 17.43 8.81
N SER A 82 -4.64 16.88 10.03
CA SER A 82 -5.78 16.76 10.96
C SER A 82 -6.27 18.12 11.51
N SER A 83 -5.41 19.14 11.51
CA SER A 83 -5.78 20.51 11.89
C SER A 83 -6.50 21.28 10.78
N LYS A 84 -6.44 20.80 9.54
CA LYS A 84 -7.17 21.38 8.42
C LYS A 84 -8.54 20.71 8.36
N ALA A 85 -9.59 21.44 8.73
CA ALA A 85 -10.95 20.97 8.53
C ALA A 85 -11.07 20.49 7.07
N PRO A 86 -11.60 19.27 6.82
CA PRO A 86 -11.76 18.79 5.45
C PRO A 86 -12.57 19.85 4.71
N ALA A 87 -12.02 20.35 3.60
CA ALA A 87 -12.74 21.30 2.77
C ALA A 87 -14.06 20.62 2.38
N GLN A 88 -15.18 21.18 2.86
CA GLN A 88 -16.49 20.72 2.43
C GLN A 88 -16.51 20.83 0.91
N PRO A 89 -16.79 19.72 0.19
CA PRO A 89 -16.88 19.78 -1.26
C PRO A 89 -17.96 20.79 -1.66
N ASP A 90 -17.69 21.55 -2.72
CA ASP A 90 -18.62 22.55 -3.24
C ASP A 90 -20.01 21.93 -3.46
N PRO A 91 -21.08 22.46 -2.84
CA PRO A 91 -22.43 21.95 -3.03
C PRO A 91 -22.85 21.86 -4.49
N ALA A 92 -22.45 22.84 -5.32
CA ALA A 92 -22.79 22.85 -6.73
C ALA A 92 -22.14 21.67 -7.49
N PHE A 93 -20.89 21.34 -7.14
CA PHE A 93 -20.21 20.15 -7.66
C PHE A 93 -20.95 18.87 -7.24
N LEU A 94 -21.37 18.75 -5.97
CA LEU A 94 -22.08 17.56 -5.48
C LEU A 94 -23.42 17.38 -6.18
N ASP A 95 -24.17 18.46 -6.40
CA ASP A 95 -25.45 18.42 -7.10
C ASP A 95 -25.27 17.98 -8.56
N ALA A 96 -24.25 18.51 -9.24
CA ALA A 96 -23.90 18.09 -10.60
C ALA A 96 -23.52 16.60 -10.67
N VAL A 97 -22.74 16.10 -9.70
CA VAL A 97 -22.38 14.67 -9.62
C VAL A 97 -23.62 13.80 -9.40
N ARG A 98 -24.53 14.18 -8.49
CA ARG A 98 -25.79 13.43 -8.26
C ARG A 98 -26.67 13.40 -9.50
N ALA A 99 -26.79 14.52 -10.22
CA ALA A 99 -27.57 14.58 -11.44
C ALA A 99 -27.03 13.61 -12.50
N ARG A 100 -25.70 13.55 -12.68
CA ARG A 100 -25.04 12.62 -13.61
C ARG A 100 -25.27 11.16 -13.25
N LEU A 101 -25.08 10.80 -11.97
CA LEU A 101 -25.30 9.43 -11.50
C LEU A 101 -26.76 8.97 -11.70
N ASN A 102 -27.72 9.86 -11.48
CA ASN A 102 -29.14 9.56 -11.70
C ASN A 102 -29.49 9.39 -13.19
N GLN A 103 -28.78 10.09 -14.07
CA GLN A 103 -28.97 9.95 -15.51
C GLN A 103 -28.42 8.60 -16.01
N GLU A 104 -27.20 8.25 -15.60
CA GLU A 104 -26.59 6.95 -15.93
C GLU A 104 -27.44 5.77 -15.43
N ALA A 105 -28.02 5.89 -14.22
CA ALA A 105 -28.93 4.87 -13.68
C ALA A 105 -30.24 4.72 -14.48
N LYS A 106 -30.76 5.81 -15.05
CA LYS A 106 -31.95 5.77 -15.92
C LYS A 106 -31.64 5.15 -17.28
N ASP A 107 -30.47 5.46 -17.82
CA ASP A 107 -30.03 4.97 -19.14
C ASP A 107 -29.74 3.46 -19.12
N GLN A 108 -29.35 2.89 -17.98
CA GLN A 108 -29.16 1.44 -17.81
C GLN A 108 -30.46 0.64 -17.62
N ASN A 109 -31.57 1.31 -17.32
CA ASN A 109 -32.87 0.68 -17.01
C ASN A 109 -33.89 0.84 -18.15
N ARG A 110 -33.42 1.23 -19.34
CA ARG A 110 -34.16 1.41 -20.59
C ARG A 110 -33.66 0.43 -21.65
#